data_AF-A0A1V5XN47-F1
#
_entry.id   AF-A0A1V5XN47-F1
#
_cell.length_a   1.000
_cell.length_b   1.000
_cell.length_c   1.000
_cell.angle_alpha   90.00
_cell.angle_beta   90.00
_cell.angle_gamma   90.00
#
_symmetry.space_group_name_H-M   'P 1'
#
loop_
_entity.id
_entity.type
_entity.pdbx_description
1 polymer ?
#
loop_
_entity_poly.entity_id
_entity_poly.type
_entity_poly.pdbx_seq_one_letter_code
_entity_poly.pdbx_strand_id
1 'polypeptide(L)'
;MLACAVSIDGIISLLHKLILKIPGADVISILTEKVSGELEMLERHLLILKQVVENEPIGILKLAEETNIPSHKVRYSLRILEQEGLIKASAPGAVTTEHTGLFLEKLEGMIEDLSRRSEELKKIKIER
;
A
#
# COMPACT_ATOMS: atom_id res chain seq x y z
N MET A 1 43.68 -4.86 -10.91
CA MET A 1 42.60 -4.56 -9.94
C MET A 1 41.27 -4.82 -10.64
N LEU A 2 40.68 -6.00 -10.45
CA LEU A 2 39.38 -6.35 -11.02
C LEU A 2 38.28 -5.91 -10.04
N ALA A 3 37.52 -4.88 -10.36
CA ALA A 3 36.28 -4.55 -9.66
C ALA A 3 35.13 -5.20 -10.44
N CYS A 4 34.66 -6.35 -9.96
CA CYS A 4 33.49 -7.01 -10.52
C CYS A 4 32.25 -6.22 -10.06
N ALA A 5 31.67 -5.42 -10.95
CA ALA A 5 30.44 -4.68 -10.70
C ALA A 5 29.25 -5.65 -10.68
N VAL A 6 28.88 -6.13 -9.50
CA VAL A 6 27.57 -6.77 -9.32
C VAL A 6 26.56 -5.62 -9.19
N SER A 7 25.72 -5.41 -10.20
CA SER A 7 24.61 -4.44 -10.13
C SER A 7 23.74 -4.76 -8.91
N ILE A 8 23.17 -3.74 -8.27
CA ILE A 8 22.19 -3.87 -7.18
C ILE A 8 21.04 -4.80 -7.60
N ASP A 9 20.64 -4.75 -8.87
CA ASP A 9 19.64 -5.66 -9.45
C ASP A 9 20.06 -7.13 -9.43
N GLY A 10 21.37 -7.40 -9.60
CA GLY A 10 21.95 -8.74 -9.51
C GLY A 10 21.92 -9.26 -8.07
N ILE A 11 22.14 -8.39 -7.08
CA ILE A 11 22.07 -8.75 -5.66
C ILE A 11 20.61 -9.01 -5.25
N ILE A 12 19.66 -8.19 -5.70
CA ILE A 12 18.22 -8.39 -5.48
C ILE A 12 17.76 -9.70 -6.13
N SER A 13 18.18 -9.98 -7.37
CA SER A 13 17.87 -11.24 -8.06
C SER A 13 18.42 -12.46 -7.31
N LEU A 14 19.63 -12.35 -6.76
CA LEU A 14 20.25 -13.43 -6.00
C LEU A 14 19.57 -13.64 -4.64
N LEU A 15 19.20 -12.54 -3.95
CA LEU A 15 18.42 -12.58 -2.72
C LEU A 15 17.05 -13.22 -2.93
N HIS A 16 16.35 -12.85 -4.01
CA HIS A 16 15.06 -13.44 -4.36
C HIS A 16 15.17 -14.95 -4.60
N LYS A 17 16.22 -15.40 -5.31
CA LYS A 17 16.52 -16.82 -5.53
C LYS A 17 16.92 -17.57 -4.25
N LEU A 18 17.54 -16.89 -3.29
CA LEU A 18 17.94 -17.45 -2.00
C LEU A 18 16.74 -17.59 -1.05
N ILE A 19 15.83 -16.62 -1.04
CA ILE A 19 14.58 -16.66 -0.28
C ILE A 19 13.69 -17.83 -0.76
N LEU A 20 13.62 -18.05 -2.08
CA LEU A 20 12.89 -19.18 -2.70
C LEU A 20 13.54 -20.57 -2.45
N LYS A 21 14.69 -20.64 -1.77
CA LYS A 21 15.40 -21.90 -1.51
C LYS A 21 15.16 -22.45 -0.10
N ILE A 22 14.34 -21.77 0.71
CA ILE A 22 13.95 -22.22 2.05
C ILE A 22 12.79 -23.21 1.91
N PRO A 23 12.97 -24.51 2.23
CA PRO A 23 11.88 -25.48 2.17
C PRO A 23 10.78 -25.08 3.16
N GLY A 24 9.58 -24.79 2.64
CA GLY A 24 8.44 -24.26 3.40
C GLY A 24 8.14 -22.77 3.21
N ALA A 25 9.01 -22.01 2.51
CA ALA A 25 8.70 -20.63 2.10
C ALA A 25 7.67 -20.56 0.94
N ASP A 26 7.44 -21.69 0.27
CA ASP A 26 6.58 -21.79 -0.92
C ASP A 26 5.10 -22.04 -0.60
N VAL A 27 4.67 -21.94 0.66
CA VAL A 27 3.23 -21.87 0.96
C VAL A 27 2.79 -20.41 0.89
N ILE A 28 3.04 -19.75 -0.23
CA ILE A 28 2.21 -18.61 -0.64
C ILE A 28 0.88 -19.25 -1.03
N SER A 29 -0.03 -19.34 -0.06
CA SER A 29 -1.36 -19.84 -0.35
C SER A 29 -2.03 -18.81 -1.26
N ILE A 30 -2.28 -19.19 -2.53
CA ILE A 30 -3.08 -18.42 -3.49
C ILE A 30 -4.37 -17.91 -2.82
N LEU A 31 -4.91 -18.70 -1.88
CA LEU A 31 -6.08 -18.36 -1.08
C LEU A 31 -5.94 -17.04 -0.31
N THR A 32 -4.77 -16.75 0.25
CA THR A 32 -4.52 -15.54 1.07
C THR A 32 -3.82 -14.42 0.31
N GLU A 33 -3.13 -14.72 -0.79
CA GLU A 33 -2.36 -13.75 -1.57
C GLU A 33 -3.21 -12.55 -2.03
N LYS A 34 -4.43 -12.82 -2.51
CA LYS A 34 -5.35 -11.74 -2.89
C LYS A 34 -5.66 -10.80 -1.72
N VAL A 35 -5.92 -11.34 -0.53
CA VAL A 35 -6.23 -10.53 0.65
C VAL A 35 -5.02 -9.70 1.06
N SER A 36 -3.82 -10.27 1.04
CA SER A 36 -2.58 -9.52 1.29
C SER A 36 -2.39 -8.37 0.31
N GLY A 37 -2.62 -8.62 -0.99
CA GLY A 37 -2.54 -7.58 -2.02
C GLY A 37 -3.53 -6.44 -1.79
N GLU A 38 -4.78 -6.74 -1.42
CA GLU A 38 -5.78 -5.71 -1.11
C GLU A 38 -5.38 -4.88 0.13
N LEU A 39 -4.77 -5.50 1.15
CA LEU A 39 -4.28 -4.79 2.34
C LEU A 39 -3.11 -3.84 1.99
N GLU A 40 -2.16 -4.29 1.17
CA GLU A 40 -1.06 -3.43 0.67
C GLU A 40 -1.59 -2.26 -0.18
N MET A 41 -2.67 -2.48 -0.94
CA MET A 41 -3.34 -1.42 -1.69
C MET A 41 -4.00 -0.40 -0.77
N LEU A 42 -4.73 -0.87 0.24
CA LEU A 42 -5.37 -0.01 1.24
C LEU A 42 -4.35 0.83 2.00
N GLU A 43 -3.27 0.22 2.51
CA GLU A 43 -2.18 0.92 3.20
C GLU A 43 -1.64 2.06 2.34
N ARG A 44 -1.34 1.76 1.07
CA ARG A 44 -0.83 2.76 0.12
C ARG A 44 -1.83 3.90 -0.09
N HIS A 45 -3.11 3.59 -0.26
CA HIS A 45 -4.14 4.62 -0.46
C HIS A 45 -4.26 5.54 0.76
N LEU A 46 -4.23 4.98 1.97
CA LEU A 46 -4.26 5.76 3.22
C LEU A 46 -3.00 6.61 3.40
N LEU A 47 -1.81 6.09 3.03
CA LEU A 47 -0.57 6.86 3.09
C LEU A 47 -0.61 8.05 2.12
N ILE A 48 -1.11 7.85 0.90
CA ILE A 48 -1.29 8.94 -0.07
C ILE A 48 -2.33 9.95 0.42
N LEU A 49 -3.47 9.49 0.94
CA LEU A 49 -4.50 10.38 1.50
C LEU A 49 -3.95 11.21 2.64
N LYS A 50 -3.18 10.61 3.56
CA LYS A 50 -2.49 11.32 4.65
C LYS A 50 -1.62 12.46 4.10
N GLN A 51 -0.80 12.20 3.08
CA GLN A 51 0.05 13.24 2.50
C GLN A 51 -0.76 14.36 1.83
N VAL A 52 -1.91 14.05 1.22
CA VAL A 52 -2.80 15.09 0.68
C VAL A 52 -3.39 15.92 1.82
N VAL A 53 -3.90 15.30 2.88
CA VAL A 53 -4.46 16.00 4.05
C VAL A 53 -3.44 16.92 4.72
N GLU A 54 -2.19 16.48 4.84
CA GLU A 54 -1.14 17.24 5.55
C GLU A 54 -0.52 18.36 4.69
N ASN A 55 -0.50 18.22 3.36
CA ASN A 55 0.31 19.06 2.48
C ASN A 55 -0.43 19.66 1.27
N GLU A 56 -1.77 19.61 1.24
CA GLU A 56 -2.53 20.13 0.11
C GLU A 56 -2.27 21.63 -0.17
N PRO A 57 -2.24 22.05 -1.45
CA PRO A 57 -2.28 21.20 -2.65
C PRO A 57 -0.94 20.47 -2.91
N ILE A 58 -1.01 19.18 -3.26
CA ILE A 58 0.20 18.37 -3.51
C ILE A 58 0.14 17.59 -4.83
N GLY A 59 1.22 17.68 -5.62
CA GLY A 59 1.35 17.01 -6.90
C GLY A 59 1.87 15.57 -6.81
N ILE A 60 1.57 14.78 -7.85
CA ILE A 60 2.00 13.37 -7.98
C ILE A 60 3.51 13.14 -7.81
N LEU A 61 4.35 14.04 -8.31
CA LEU A 61 5.81 13.88 -8.24
C LEU A 61 6.31 14.07 -6.80
N LYS A 62 5.81 15.09 -6.10
CA LYS A 62 6.15 15.35 -4.70
C LYS A 62 5.63 14.23 -3.79
N LEU A 63 4.40 13.75 -4.03
CA LEU A 63 3.87 12.55 -3.36
C LEU A 63 4.78 11.32 -3.54
N ALA A 64 5.26 11.07 -4.76
CA ALA A 64 6.14 9.95 -5.05
C ALA A 64 7.49 10.06 -4.33
N GLU A 65 8.04 11.28 -4.24
CA GLU A 65 9.26 11.59 -3.51
C GLU A 65 9.09 11.39 -2.00
N GLU A 66 8.08 12.02 -1.39
CA GLU A 66 7.85 12.00 0.05
C GLU A 66 7.49 10.61 0.58
N THR A 67 6.79 9.80 -0.21
CA THR A 67 6.37 8.46 0.19
C THR A 67 7.29 7.34 -0.30
N ASN A 68 8.26 7.65 -1.16
CA ASN A 68 9.06 6.66 -1.88
C ASN A 68 8.20 5.64 -2.66
N ILE A 69 6.98 6.02 -3.06
CA ILE A 69 6.07 5.19 -3.87
C ILE A 69 6.26 5.54 -5.36
N PRO A 70 6.39 4.56 -6.26
CA PRO A 70 6.47 4.82 -7.69
C PRO A 70 5.30 5.65 -8.20
N SER A 71 5.58 6.64 -9.05
CA SER A 71 4.59 7.62 -9.54
C SER A 71 3.34 6.99 -10.16
N HIS A 72 3.46 5.86 -10.86
CA HIS A 72 2.30 5.14 -11.42
C HIS A 72 1.38 4.57 -10.32
N LYS A 73 1.92 4.11 -9.19
CA LYS A 73 1.13 3.65 -8.03
C LYS A 73 0.53 4.82 -7.25
N VAL A 74 1.24 5.96 -7.18
CA VAL A 74 0.68 7.21 -6.63
C VAL A 74 -0.51 7.66 -7.47
N ARG A 75 -0.35 7.71 -8.81
CA ARG A 75 -1.43 8.06 -9.74
C ARG A 75 -2.65 7.18 -9.54
N TYR A 76 -2.45 5.86 -9.45
CA TYR A 76 -3.53 4.92 -9.22
C TYR A 76 -4.24 5.22 -7.89
N SER A 77 -3.49 5.49 -6.82
CA SER A 77 -4.07 5.86 -5.52
C SER A 77 -4.87 7.15 -5.57
N LEU A 78 -4.33 8.20 -6.20
CA LEU A 78 -5.05 9.47 -6.39
C LEU A 78 -6.35 9.27 -7.16
N ARG A 79 -6.35 8.45 -8.21
CA ARG A 79 -7.56 8.12 -8.96
C ARG A 79 -8.61 7.47 -8.06
N ILE A 80 -8.24 6.47 -7.26
CA ILE A 80 -9.19 5.79 -6.36
C ILE A 80 -9.75 6.79 -5.33
N LEU A 81 -8.88 7.58 -4.70
CA LEU A 81 -9.30 8.59 -3.72
C LEU A 81 -10.24 9.65 -4.33
N GLU A 82 -10.01 10.05 -5.59
CA GLU A 82 -10.88 10.97 -6.32
C GLU A 82 -12.23 10.32 -6.67
N GLN A 83 -12.23 9.04 -7.04
CA GLN A 83 -13.47 8.27 -7.30
C GLN A 83 -14.32 8.11 -6.04
N GLU A 84 -13.70 7.92 -4.87
CA GLU A 84 -14.37 7.89 -3.57
C GLU A 84 -14.77 9.30 -3.08
N GLY A 85 -14.46 10.34 -3.85
CA GLY A 85 -14.78 11.73 -3.52
C GLY A 85 -13.99 12.28 -2.34
N LEU A 86 -12.91 11.62 -1.91
CA LEU A 86 -12.08 12.05 -0.79
C LEU A 86 -11.06 13.12 -1.18
N ILE A 87 -10.76 13.23 -2.47
CA ILE A 87 -9.91 14.30 -3.02
C ILE A 87 -10.50 14.78 -4.35
N LYS A 88 -9.96 15.88 -4.87
CA LYS A 88 -10.18 16.36 -6.24
C LYS A 88 -8.88 16.88 -6.84
N ALA A 89 -8.72 16.76 -8.15
CA ALA A 89 -7.64 17.41 -8.87
C ALA A 89 -7.78 18.95 -8.86
N SER A 90 -6.66 19.65 -8.69
CA SER A 90 -6.54 21.09 -8.90
C SER A 90 -5.27 21.42 -9.69
N ALA A 91 -5.16 22.65 -10.21
CA ALA A 91 -3.98 23.10 -10.95
C ALA A 91 -2.64 22.88 -10.20
N PRO A 92 -2.50 23.26 -8.91
CA PRO A 92 -1.26 23.02 -8.16
C PRO A 92 -1.09 21.58 -7.64
N GLY A 93 -2.14 20.75 -7.62
CA GLY A 93 -2.07 19.40 -7.06
C GLY A 93 -3.40 18.85 -6.58
N ALA A 94 -3.41 17.67 -5.97
CA ALA A 94 -4.58 17.13 -5.30
C ALA A 94 -4.91 17.94 -4.03
N VAL A 95 -6.19 18.14 -3.79
CA VAL A 95 -6.74 18.73 -2.55
C VAL A 95 -7.88 17.84 -2.04
N THR A 96 -8.13 17.86 -0.75
CA THR A 96 -9.23 17.20 -0.06
C THR A 96 -10.58 17.82 -0.42
N THR A 97 -11.65 17.12 -0.04
CA THR A 97 -13.03 17.57 -0.18
C THR A 97 -13.68 17.68 1.19
N GLU A 98 -14.90 18.16 1.24
CA GLU A 98 -15.72 18.14 2.46
C GLU A 98 -15.98 16.72 3.00
N HIS A 99 -15.87 15.69 2.15
CA HIS A 99 -16.13 14.30 2.56
C HIS A 99 -14.94 13.66 3.28
N THR A 100 -13.74 14.21 3.11
CA THR A 100 -12.51 13.66 3.71
C THR A 100 -12.60 13.63 5.24
N GLY A 101 -13.10 14.69 5.87
CA GLY A 101 -13.25 14.76 7.32
C GLY A 101 -14.15 13.64 7.87
N LEU A 102 -15.32 13.45 7.26
CA LEU A 102 -16.28 12.40 7.64
C LEU A 102 -15.71 10.99 7.44
N PHE A 103 -14.87 10.79 6.41
CA PHE A 103 -14.17 9.53 6.20
C PHE A 103 -13.15 9.27 7.30
N LEU A 104 -12.34 10.27 7.67
CA LEU A 104 -11.32 10.15 8.70
C LEU A 104 -11.93 9.86 10.08
N GLU A 105 -13.06 10.49 10.42
CA GLU A 105 -13.80 10.21 11.66
C GLU A 105 -14.25 8.74 11.77
N LYS A 106 -14.51 8.08 10.64
CA LYS A 106 -14.94 6.68 10.58
C LYS A 106 -13.79 5.70 10.39
N LEU A 107 -12.61 6.18 9.99
CA LEU A 107 -11.50 5.34 9.56
C LEU A 107 -11.04 4.40 10.66
N GLU A 108 -10.88 4.90 11.89
CA GLU A 108 -10.45 4.09 13.03
C GLU A 108 -11.38 2.88 13.25
N GLY A 109 -12.69 3.11 13.30
CA GLY A 109 -13.68 2.03 13.43
C GLY A 109 -13.66 1.03 12.27
N MET A 110 -13.43 1.49 11.03
CA MET A 110 -13.29 0.60 9.87
C MET A 110 -12.04 -0.30 9.99
N ILE A 111 -10.92 0.24 10.48
CA ILE A 111 -9.68 -0.53 10.71
C ILE A 111 -9.85 -1.50 11.87
N GLU A 112 -10.49 -1.09 12.96
CA GLU A 112 -10.81 -1.98 14.09
C GLU A 112 -11.68 -3.16 13.65
N ASP A 113 -12.68 -2.92 12.82
CA ASP A 113 -13.53 -3.98 12.27
C ASP A 113 -12.75 -4.95 11.37
N LEU A 114 -11.85 -4.45 10.52
CA LEU A 114 -10.96 -5.30 9.72
C LEU A 114 -10.04 -6.14 10.60
N SER A 115 -9.45 -5.53 11.63
CA SER A 115 -8.58 -6.20 12.61
C SER A 115 -9.33 -7.31 13.34
N ARG A 116 -10.53 -7.00 13.87
CA ARG A 116 -11.40 -7.97 14.55
C ARG A 116 -11.74 -9.15 13.63
N ARG A 117 -12.12 -8.89 12.38
CA ARG A 117 -12.41 -9.96 11.40
C ARG A 117 -11.20 -10.85 11.15
N SER A 118 -10.00 -10.28 11.06
CA SER A 118 -8.75 -11.03 10.93
C SER A 118 -8.50 -11.93 12.16
N GLU A 119 -8.73 -11.41 13.36
CA GLU A 119 -8.61 -12.19 14.60
C GLU A 119 -9.61 -13.35 14.69
N GLU A 120 -10.84 -13.18 14.18
CA GLU A 120 -11.80 -14.29 14.09
C GLU A 120 -11.32 -15.43 13.18
N LEU A 121 -10.56 -15.14 12.11
CA LEU A 121 -10.00 -16.18 11.24
C LEU A 121 -9.07 -17.13 12.01
N LYS A 122 -8.34 -16.63 13.01
CA LYS A 122 -7.44 -17.44 13.85
C LYS A 122 -8.18 -18.46 14.71
N LYS A 123 -9.47 -18.25 14.97
CA LYS A 123 -10.31 -19.18 15.75
C LYS A 123 -10.77 -20.38 14.95
N ILE A 124 -10.61 -20.35 13.62
CA ILE A 124 -10.90 -21.49 12.75
C ILE A 124 -9.83 -22.57 13.01
N LYS A 125 -10.15 -23.48 13.93
CA LYS A 125 -9.31 -24.65 14.20
C LYS A 125 -9.50 -25.68 13.10
N ILE A 126 -8.40 -26.06 12.47
CA ILE A 126 -8.36 -27.19 11.55
C ILE A 126 -7.60 -28.30 12.27
N GLU A 127 -8.33 -29.20 12.91
CA GLU A 127 -7.76 -30.40 13.53
C GLU A 127 -7.53 -31.46 12.44
N ARG A 128 -6.39 -32.15 12.53
CA ARG A 128 -6.08 -33.35 11.73
C ARG A 128 -6.03 -34.56 12.64
#